data_AF-A0A090I115-F1
#
_entry.id   AF-A0A090I115-F1
#
_cell.length_a   1.000
_cell.length_b   1.000
_cell.length_c   1.000
_cell.angle_alpha   90.00
_cell.angle_beta   90.00
_cell.angle_gamma   90.00
#
_symmetry.space_group_name_H-M   'P 1'
#
loop_
_entity.id
_entity.type
_entity.pdbx_description
1 polymer ?
#
loop_
_entity_poly.entity_id
_entity_poly.type
_entity_poly.pdbx_seq_one_letter_code
_entity_poly.pdbx_strand_id
1 'polypeptide(L)'
;MKRAFLFVMVIFFLIPIKTSASSYTDVDGHWAEEYINYINEKNFIEGFGDNTFRPDETLKKSQIYKIINRLFNFTEKSNTYFKYINEDNWFLNELQIAIEAGYIDEDIYFKDAPIKRIDFIDIIGYLYGLEDNSDNYKYFTDIENLKKDSKKYVGALLKDGILEGFSDFKLLPESTLSRAQAAKIIAICEQKYGRIPNISKTPTNSIKNPDENQDPEILQLKNRLLNLTSEVNSINLSEFTNESAIELNRAVMQANNLLLRSDNIPKNEIIRAIEDIEKAKRLLVHKVENAHLYVEITDERGFPVDADLYINNESFRNGDTLKKGRYLLKVVARDGSSQSTYVNMGEQDKRVEIVLEYRSNEKITLSLGDHLYSDKYEYYTNERVKITIQTPPGYELKNLLVNGNPKKLLSNEYIFIIKENTRIEAVFIPIVSI
;
A
#
# COMPACT_ATOMS: atom_id res chain seq x y z
N MET A 1 9.73 -50.85 -60.35
CA MET A 1 8.64 -49.87 -60.14
C MET A 1 8.05 -50.15 -58.75
N LYS A 2 8.30 -49.28 -57.75
CA LYS A 2 7.34 -48.30 -57.18
C LYS A 2 6.13 -49.02 -56.54
N ARG A 3 5.76 -48.93 -55.25
CA ARG A 3 6.04 -48.03 -54.11
C ARG A 3 5.60 -48.77 -52.82
N ALA A 4 6.41 -48.80 -51.78
CA ALA A 4 5.95 -49.14 -50.43
C ALA A 4 5.74 -47.82 -49.66
N PHE A 5 4.51 -47.59 -49.21
CA PHE A 5 4.10 -46.39 -48.48
C PHE A 5 4.50 -46.57 -47.01
N LEU A 6 5.52 -45.84 -46.55
CA LEU A 6 5.90 -45.79 -45.14
C LEU A 6 4.95 -44.83 -44.42
N PHE A 7 4.03 -45.37 -43.61
CA PHE A 7 3.13 -44.59 -42.76
C PHE A 7 3.93 -44.14 -41.52
N VAL A 8 4.46 -42.93 -41.54
CA VAL A 8 5.08 -42.32 -40.35
C VAL A 8 3.97 -41.83 -39.44
N MET A 9 3.66 -42.61 -38.40
CA MET A 9 2.77 -42.22 -37.32
C MET A 9 3.48 -41.19 -36.44
N VAL A 10 3.23 -39.91 -36.69
CA VAL A 10 3.70 -38.79 -35.86
C VAL A 10 2.88 -38.79 -34.57
N ILE A 11 3.43 -39.37 -33.51
CA ILE A 11 2.92 -39.21 -32.15
C ILE A 11 3.24 -37.76 -31.73
N PHE A 12 2.24 -36.89 -31.81
CA PHE A 12 2.27 -35.59 -31.15
C PHE A 12 2.27 -35.85 -29.63
N PHE A 13 3.45 -35.89 -29.02
CA PHE A 13 3.56 -35.60 -27.59
C PHE A 13 3.09 -34.15 -27.42
N LEU A 14 1.89 -33.98 -26.88
CA LEU A 14 1.47 -32.73 -26.24
C LEU A 14 2.41 -32.51 -25.06
N ILE A 15 3.57 -31.92 -25.32
CA ILE A 15 4.37 -31.31 -24.27
C ILE A 15 3.53 -30.10 -23.83
N PRO A 16 3.00 -30.06 -22.61
CA PRO A 16 2.40 -28.83 -22.11
C PRO A 16 3.51 -27.78 -22.11
N ILE A 17 3.36 -26.81 -23.01
CA ILE A 17 4.20 -25.61 -23.01
C ILE A 17 3.86 -24.92 -21.69
N LYS A 18 4.73 -25.04 -20.69
CA LYS A 18 4.71 -24.15 -19.52
C LYS A 18 5.02 -22.75 -20.06
N THR A 19 3.97 -21.97 -20.30
CA THR A 19 4.07 -20.56 -20.62
C THR A 19 4.78 -19.85 -19.47
N SER A 20 5.93 -19.25 -19.77
CA SER A 20 6.69 -18.38 -18.87
C SER A 20 5.82 -17.26 -18.33
N ALA A 21 5.98 -17.00 -17.02
CA ALA A 21 5.52 -15.85 -16.24
C ALA A 21 4.10 -15.35 -16.57
N SER A 22 3.10 -15.89 -15.89
CA SER A 22 1.80 -15.20 -15.75
C SER A 22 2.06 -13.88 -15.00
N SER A 23 2.14 -12.77 -15.73
CA SER A 23 2.09 -11.44 -15.11
C SER A 23 0.68 -11.25 -14.55
N TYR A 24 0.54 -11.22 -13.23
CA TYR A 24 -0.74 -10.93 -12.60
C TYR A 24 -1.14 -9.49 -12.89
N THR A 25 -2.43 -9.25 -13.16
CA THR A 25 -2.92 -7.93 -13.59
C THR A 25 -2.84 -6.87 -12.49
N ASP A 26 -2.70 -7.29 -11.23
CA ASP A 26 -2.67 -6.46 -10.03
C ASP A 26 -1.28 -6.41 -9.37
N VAL A 27 -0.23 -6.80 -10.11
CA VAL A 27 1.15 -6.83 -9.61
C VAL A 27 2.06 -5.80 -10.31
N ASP A 28 1.72 -5.37 -11.53
CA ASP A 28 2.50 -4.38 -12.28
C ASP A 28 2.65 -3.06 -11.50
N GLY A 29 3.89 -2.68 -11.20
CA GLY A 29 4.22 -1.47 -10.42
C GLY A 29 4.00 -1.60 -8.92
N HIS A 30 3.64 -2.79 -8.42
CA HIS A 30 3.51 -3.05 -6.99
C HIS A 30 4.90 -3.25 -6.35
N TRP A 31 5.12 -2.72 -5.15
CA TRP A 31 6.44 -2.78 -4.48
C TRP A 31 6.98 -4.20 -4.28
N ALA A 32 6.08 -5.20 -4.25
CA ALA A 32 6.42 -6.61 -4.07
C ALA A 32 6.53 -7.41 -5.36
N GLU A 33 6.44 -6.76 -6.52
CA GLU A 33 6.39 -7.42 -7.83
C GLU A 33 7.53 -8.42 -8.04
N GLU A 34 8.78 -8.04 -7.76
CA GLU A 34 9.93 -8.93 -7.94
C GLU A 34 9.83 -10.20 -7.08
N TYR A 35 9.36 -10.06 -5.83
CA TYR A 35 9.24 -11.18 -4.90
C TYR A 35 8.08 -12.09 -5.28
N ILE A 36 6.97 -11.50 -5.72
CA ILE A 36 5.78 -12.22 -6.18
C ILE A 36 6.11 -13.04 -7.42
N ASN A 37 6.82 -12.45 -8.38
CA ASN A 37 7.26 -13.15 -9.58
C ASN A 37 8.20 -14.31 -9.22
N TYR A 38 9.17 -14.08 -8.33
CA TYR A 38 10.11 -15.11 -7.88
C TYR A 38 9.42 -16.32 -7.24
N ILE A 39 8.55 -16.11 -6.24
CA ILE A 39 7.88 -17.22 -5.56
C ILE A 39 6.84 -17.92 -6.44
N ASN A 40 6.26 -17.20 -7.40
CA ASN A 40 5.33 -17.76 -8.36
C ASN A 40 6.05 -18.72 -9.31
N GLU A 41 7.24 -18.35 -9.81
CA GLU A 41 8.10 -19.24 -10.60
C GLU A 41 8.48 -20.52 -9.85
N LYS A 42 8.71 -20.39 -8.53
CA LYS A 42 8.97 -21.53 -7.63
C LYS A 42 7.72 -22.33 -7.26
N ASN A 43 6.53 -21.84 -7.64
CA ASN A 43 5.22 -22.37 -7.27
C ASN A 43 4.98 -22.39 -5.75
N PHE A 44 5.61 -21.52 -4.97
CA PHE A 44 5.37 -21.47 -3.51
C PHE A 44 4.06 -20.78 -3.17
N ILE A 45 3.80 -19.65 -3.83
CA ILE A 45 2.53 -18.93 -3.73
C ILE A 45 2.01 -18.75 -5.14
N GLU A 46 0.82 -19.28 -5.39
CA GLU A 46 0.10 -19.11 -6.65
C GLU A 46 -0.93 -17.99 -6.50
N GLY A 47 -1.24 -17.31 -7.60
CA GLY A 47 -2.38 -16.41 -7.71
C GLY A 47 -3.67 -17.18 -7.99
N PHE A 48 -4.66 -16.46 -8.45
CA PHE A 48 -6.02 -16.94 -8.62
C PHE A 48 -6.33 -17.20 -10.10
N GLY A 49 -7.36 -18.02 -10.36
CA GLY A 49 -7.77 -18.38 -11.73
C GLY A 49 -8.32 -17.21 -12.56
N ASP A 50 -8.40 -16.02 -11.98
CA ASP A 50 -8.81 -14.75 -12.60
C ASP A 50 -7.61 -13.88 -13.03
N ASN A 51 -6.39 -14.43 -13.02
CA ASN A 51 -5.12 -13.74 -13.30
C ASN A 51 -4.74 -12.64 -12.27
N THR A 52 -5.26 -12.71 -11.04
CA THR A 52 -4.84 -11.84 -9.94
C THR A 52 -3.92 -12.55 -8.95
N PHE A 53 -3.03 -11.81 -8.28
CA PHE A 53 -2.25 -12.30 -7.15
C PHE A 53 -2.84 -11.89 -5.80
N ARG A 54 -3.51 -10.73 -5.75
CA ARG A 54 -4.09 -10.08 -4.57
C ARG A 54 -3.04 -9.73 -3.52
N PRO A 55 -2.04 -8.89 -3.83
CA PRO A 55 -0.88 -8.63 -2.96
C PRO A 55 -1.26 -8.07 -1.58
N ASP A 56 -2.33 -7.26 -1.50
CA ASP A 56 -2.76 -6.62 -0.26
C ASP A 56 -3.76 -7.45 0.56
N GLU A 57 -4.21 -8.60 0.05
CA GLU A 57 -5.11 -9.48 0.79
C GLU A 57 -4.37 -10.13 1.97
N THR A 58 -5.04 -10.25 3.11
CA THR A 58 -4.47 -10.88 4.31
C THR A 58 -4.45 -12.39 4.18
N LEU A 59 -3.40 -13.03 4.68
CA LEU A 59 -3.28 -14.48 4.67
C LEU A 59 -3.89 -15.09 5.91
N LYS A 60 -4.66 -16.17 5.72
CA LYS A 60 -5.11 -17.03 6.81
C LYS A 60 -4.03 -18.02 7.24
N LYS A 61 -4.14 -18.51 8.47
CA LYS A 61 -3.24 -19.54 9.02
C LYS A 61 -3.13 -20.77 8.12
N SER A 62 -4.25 -21.31 7.63
CA SER A 62 -4.25 -22.47 6.72
C SER A 62 -3.44 -22.23 5.44
N GLN A 63 -3.56 -21.04 4.86
CA GLN A 63 -2.85 -20.68 3.64
C GLN A 63 -1.34 -20.60 3.88
N ILE A 64 -0.92 -20.04 5.02
CA ILE A 64 0.50 -20.01 5.41
C ILE A 64 1.03 -21.43 5.58
N TYR A 65 0.30 -22.32 6.26
CA TYR A 65 0.78 -23.69 6.47
C TYR A 65 0.96 -24.42 5.16
N LYS A 66 0.03 -24.28 4.22
CA LYS A 66 0.18 -24.80 2.85
C LYS A 66 1.45 -24.27 2.17
N ILE A 67 1.72 -22.98 2.29
CA ILE A 67 2.90 -22.35 1.69
C ILE A 67 4.18 -22.88 2.32
N ILE A 68 4.24 -22.99 3.65
CA ILE A 68 5.39 -23.48 4.41
C ILE A 68 5.65 -24.97 4.13
N ASN A 69 4.60 -25.80 4.14
CA ASN A 69 4.70 -27.21 3.77
C ASN A 69 5.30 -27.39 2.38
N ARG A 70 4.85 -26.58 1.42
CA ARG A 70 5.39 -26.60 0.06
C ARG A 70 6.83 -26.09 -0.04
N LEU A 71 7.15 -25.02 0.68
CA LEU A 71 8.49 -24.42 0.71
C LEU A 71 9.52 -25.45 1.16
N PHE A 72 9.27 -26.11 2.29
CA PHE A 72 10.18 -27.10 2.91
C PHE A 72 9.92 -28.55 2.47
N ASN A 73 8.93 -28.77 1.62
CA ASN A 73 8.53 -30.10 1.14
C ASN A 73 8.13 -31.07 2.27
N PHE A 74 7.40 -30.56 3.27
CA PHE A 74 6.79 -31.40 4.31
C PHE A 74 5.58 -32.14 3.75
N THR A 75 5.49 -33.43 4.07
CA THR A 75 4.45 -34.32 3.51
C THR A 75 3.89 -35.32 4.52
N GLU A 76 4.66 -35.63 5.57
CA GLU A 76 4.23 -36.51 6.66
C GLU A 76 3.12 -35.86 7.47
N LYS A 77 2.14 -36.66 7.89
CA LYS A 77 0.93 -36.19 8.59
C LYS A 77 0.87 -36.75 9.99
N SER A 78 0.50 -35.91 10.95
CA SER A 78 0.07 -36.38 12.27
C SER A 78 -1.30 -37.06 12.18
N ASN A 79 -1.64 -37.85 13.21
CA ASN A 79 -2.97 -38.46 13.38
C ASN A 79 -3.93 -37.55 14.18
N THR A 80 -3.66 -36.24 14.24
CA THR A 80 -4.49 -35.30 14.99
C THR A 80 -5.85 -35.11 14.33
N TYR A 81 -6.89 -35.07 15.15
CA TYR A 81 -8.26 -34.72 14.76
C TYR A 81 -8.67 -33.40 15.38
N PHE A 82 -9.46 -32.62 14.66
CA PHE A 82 -9.90 -31.29 15.08
C PHE A 82 -11.41 -31.26 15.28
N LYS A 83 -11.87 -30.61 16.34
CA LYS A 83 -13.28 -30.66 16.77
C LYS A 83 -14.26 -30.10 15.73
N TYR A 84 -13.85 -29.08 14.97
CA TYR A 84 -14.71 -28.33 14.05
C TYR A 84 -14.23 -28.39 12.59
N ILE A 85 -13.37 -29.34 12.25
CA ILE A 85 -12.82 -29.52 10.90
C ILE A 85 -13.05 -30.98 10.54
N ASN A 86 -13.80 -31.21 9.47
CA ASN A 86 -14.07 -32.54 8.95
C ASN A 86 -13.04 -32.95 7.88
N GLU A 87 -13.10 -34.21 7.45
CA GLU A 87 -12.16 -34.81 6.49
C GLU A 87 -12.18 -34.14 5.11
N ASP A 88 -13.32 -33.56 4.71
CA ASP A 88 -13.48 -32.86 3.42
C ASP A 88 -12.88 -31.45 3.42
N ASN A 89 -12.41 -30.95 4.56
CA ASN A 89 -11.85 -29.62 4.65
C ASN A 89 -10.48 -29.56 3.96
N TRP A 90 -10.34 -28.66 2.98
CA TRP A 90 -9.14 -28.56 2.14
C TRP A 90 -7.83 -28.34 2.91
N PHE A 91 -7.87 -27.73 4.10
CA PHE A 91 -6.67 -27.45 4.89
C PHE A 91 -6.40 -28.44 6.02
N LEU A 92 -7.22 -29.50 6.19
CA LEU A 92 -7.00 -30.50 7.23
C LEU A 92 -5.60 -31.14 7.12
N ASN A 93 -5.24 -31.55 5.90
CA ASN A 93 -3.92 -32.14 5.63
C ASN A 93 -2.79 -31.16 5.97
N GLU A 94 -2.97 -29.88 5.66
CA GLU A 94 -1.93 -28.87 5.90
C GLU A 94 -1.66 -28.68 7.39
N LEU A 95 -2.70 -28.78 8.22
CA LEU A 95 -2.56 -28.75 9.69
C LEU A 95 -1.83 -29.98 10.23
N GLN A 96 -2.21 -31.17 9.77
CA GLN A 96 -1.57 -32.41 10.20
C GLN A 96 -0.09 -32.45 9.80
N ILE A 97 0.26 -31.94 8.62
CA ILE A 97 1.65 -31.81 8.18
C ILE A 97 2.40 -30.79 9.04
N ALA A 98 1.77 -29.66 9.34
CA ALA A 98 2.39 -28.62 10.14
C ALA A 98 2.71 -29.07 11.57
N ILE A 99 1.81 -29.86 12.19
CA ILE A 99 1.99 -30.47 13.50
C ILE A 99 3.12 -31.50 13.45
N GLU A 100 3.12 -32.38 12.45
CA GLU A 100 4.15 -33.42 12.30
C GLU A 100 5.54 -32.81 12.06
N ALA A 101 5.60 -31.72 11.28
CA ALA A 101 6.81 -30.95 11.06
C ALA A 101 7.26 -30.12 12.29
N GLY A 102 6.41 -30.04 13.33
CA GLY A 102 6.75 -29.47 14.63
C GLY A 102 6.81 -27.93 14.68
N TYR A 103 6.38 -27.23 13.63
CA TYR A 103 6.41 -25.75 13.61
C TYR A 103 5.10 -25.11 14.08
N ILE A 104 4.08 -25.91 14.38
CA ILE A 104 2.91 -25.50 15.15
C ILE A 104 2.58 -26.53 16.24
N ASP A 105 1.97 -26.05 17.33
CA ASP A 105 1.45 -26.92 18.38
C ASP A 105 0.14 -27.59 17.95
N GLU A 106 -0.14 -28.75 18.55
CA GLU A 106 -1.44 -29.41 18.43
C GLU A 106 -2.54 -28.61 19.15
N ASP A 107 -3.50 -28.07 18.39
CA ASP A 107 -4.69 -27.38 18.90
C ASP A 107 -5.96 -27.93 18.27
N ILE A 108 -6.67 -28.80 19.00
CA ILE A 108 -7.91 -29.41 18.55
C ILE A 108 -9.05 -28.40 18.30
N TYR A 109 -8.90 -27.14 18.73
CA TYR A 109 -9.83 -26.03 18.54
C TYR A 109 -9.38 -25.03 17.47
N PHE A 110 -8.48 -25.42 16.57
CA PHE A 110 -7.94 -24.56 15.52
C PHE A 110 -9.00 -23.69 14.83
N LYS A 111 -8.69 -22.39 14.71
CA LYS A 111 -9.50 -21.41 13.96
C LYS A 111 -8.68 -20.86 12.81
N ASP A 112 -9.25 -20.95 11.61
CA ASP A 112 -8.66 -20.43 10.37
C ASP A 112 -8.83 -18.90 10.26
N ALA A 113 -8.21 -18.18 11.19
CA ALA A 113 -8.17 -16.72 11.23
C ALA A 113 -7.00 -16.18 10.39
N PRO A 114 -7.02 -14.88 10.03
CA PRO A 114 -5.83 -14.19 9.53
C PRO A 114 -4.62 -14.41 10.44
N ILE A 115 -3.45 -14.70 9.85
CA ILE A 115 -2.22 -14.89 10.61
C ILE A 115 -1.69 -13.53 11.08
N LYS A 116 -1.18 -13.49 12.32
CA LYS A 116 -0.44 -12.31 12.81
C LYS A 116 0.96 -12.30 12.23
N ARG A 117 1.53 -11.10 12.08
CA ARG A 117 2.90 -10.90 11.60
C ARG A 117 3.90 -11.63 12.49
N ILE A 118 3.74 -11.57 13.81
CA ILE A 118 4.66 -12.24 14.72
C ILE A 118 4.57 -13.76 14.66
N ASP A 119 3.36 -14.33 14.53
CA ASP A 119 3.17 -15.78 14.39
C ASP A 119 3.90 -16.30 13.14
N PHE A 120 3.86 -15.53 12.04
CA PHE A 120 4.60 -15.88 10.83
C PHE A 120 6.11 -15.79 10.99
N ILE A 121 6.60 -14.74 11.67
CA ILE A 121 8.02 -14.57 11.98
C ILE A 121 8.53 -15.72 12.85
N ASP A 122 7.75 -16.14 13.85
CA ASP A 122 8.11 -17.24 14.74
C ASP A 122 8.23 -18.56 13.97
N ILE A 123 7.32 -18.85 13.03
CA ILE A 123 7.39 -20.04 12.16
C ILE A 123 8.67 -20.02 11.31
N ILE A 124 8.95 -18.89 10.64
CA ILE A 124 10.15 -18.75 9.78
C ILE A 124 11.42 -18.85 10.62
N GLY A 125 11.48 -18.14 11.75
CA GLY A 125 12.63 -18.15 12.65
C GLY A 125 12.91 -19.53 13.21
N TYR A 126 11.87 -20.26 13.63
CA TYR A 126 11.98 -21.64 14.09
C TYR A 126 12.50 -22.58 13.00
N LEU A 127 11.87 -22.58 11.82
CA LEU A 127 12.20 -23.51 10.74
C LEU A 127 13.62 -23.33 10.18
N TYR A 128 14.10 -22.08 10.11
CA TYR A 128 15.47 -21.79 9.70
C TYR A 128 16.49 -21.82 10.84
N GLY A 129 16.07 -22.08 12.08
CA GLY A 129 16.96 -22.13 13.25
C GLY A 129 17.65 -20.79 13.51
N LEU A 130 16.94 -19.67 13.30
CA LEU A 130 17.53 -18.34 13.40
C LEU A 130 17.80 -17.99 14.87
N GLU A 131 19.02 -17.55 15.16
CA GLU A 131 19.39 -17.02 16.46
C GLU A 131 20.09 -15.68 16.29
N ASP A 132 19.51 -14.63 16.88
CA ASP A 132 20.21 -13.39 17.13
C ASP A 132 20.03 -12.98 18.59
N ASN A 133 21.14 -12.93 19.31
CA ASN A 133 21.19 -12.48 20.70
C ASN A 133 21.53 -10.98 20.80
N SER A 134 21.59 -10.26 19.67
CA SER A 134 21.74 -8.82 19.65
C SER A 134 20.43 -8.12 20.07
N ASP A 135 20.56 -6.88 20.53
CA ASP A 135 19.45 -6.03 20.92
C ASP A 135 18.85 -5.23 19.74
N ASN A 136 19.11 -5.65 18.49
CA ASN A 136 18.67 -4.93 17.28
C ASN A 136 17.15 -4.74 17.21
N TYR A 137 16.38 -5.62 17.84
CA TYR A 137 14.94 -5.48 17.95
C TYR A 137 14.53 -4.23 18.74
N LYS A 138 15.34 -3.73 19.69
CA LYS A 138 15.01 -2.61 20.61
C LYS A 138 14.71 -1.28 19.92
N TYR A 139 15.00 -1.16 18.62
CA TYR A 139 14.54 -0.07 17.79
C TYR A 139 13.01 0.07 17.80
N PHE A 140 12.28 -1.04 17.93
CA PHE A 140 10.82 -1.04 17.90
C PHE A 140 10.19 -0.70 19.25
N THR A 141 9.16 0.16 19.21
CA THR A 141 8.42 0.63 20.38
C THR A 141 7.33 -0.34 20.84
N ASP A 142 6.95 -1.32 20.02
CA ASP A 142 5.78 -2.18 20.22
C ASP A 142 6.11 -3.66 20.41
N ILE A 143 7.37 -3.98 20.73
CA ILE A 143 7.87 -5.36 20.85
C ILE A 143 8.25 -5.76 22.27
N GLU A 144 8.14 -4.86 23.25
CA GLU A 144 8.62 -5.10 24.61
C GLU A 144 7.95 -6.34 25.23
N ASN A 145 6.67 -6.57 24.91
CA ASN A 145 5.88 -7.68 25.42
C ASN A 145 6.06 -9.00 24.64
N LEU A 146 6.89 -9.02 23.59
CA LEU A 146 7.15 -10.25 22.84
C LEU A 146 7.95 -11.26 23.67
N LYS A 147 7.69 -12.55 23.42
CA LYS A 147 8.48 -13.64 23.98
C LYS A 147 9.95 -13.49 23.61
N LYS A 148 10.84 -14.01 24.46
CA LYS A 148 12.29 -13.94 24.24
C LYS A 148 12.71 -14.51 22.89
N ASP A 149 12.16 -15.66 22.50
CA ASP A 149 12.52 -16.30 21.22
C ASP A 149 11.97 -15.52 20.02
N SER A 150 10.74 -14.99 20.09
CA SER A 150 10.20 -14.11 19.06
C SER A 150 11.09 -12.87 18.85
N LYS A 151 11.64 -12.28 19.93
CA LYS A 151 12.60 -11.17 19.82
C LYS A 151 13.90 -11.57 19.11
N LYS A 152 14.41 -12.78 19.36
CA LYS A 152 15.60 -13.30 18.66
C LYS A 152 15.34 -13.47 17.17
N TYR A 153 14.18 -14.03 16.81
CA TYR A 153 13.80 -14.22 15.40
C TYR A 153 13.63 -12.88 14.68
N VAL A 154 12.97 -11.91 15.33
CA VAL A 154 12.88 -10.53 14.84
C VAL A 154 14.28 -9.94 14.64
N GLY A 155 15.16 -10.03 15.65
CA GLY A 155 16.54 -9.54 15.56
C GLY A 155 17.30 -10.14 14.38
N ALA A 156 17.23 -11.47 14.21
CA ALA A 156 17.90 -12.18 13.13
C ALA A 156 17.38 -11.73 11.75
N LEU A 157 16.06 -11.69 11.56
CA LEU A 157 15.48 -11.28 10.28
C LEU A 157 15.74 -9.80 9.96
N LEU A 158 15.84 -8.92 10.96
CA LEU A 158 16.28 -7.53 10.78
C LEU A 158 17.75 -7.47 10.35
N LYS A 159 18.63 -8.16 11.09
CA LYS A 159 20.07 -8.24 10.82
C LYS A 159 20.33 -8.71 9.40
N ASP A 160 19.51 -9.64 8.93
CA ASP A 160 19.61 -10.23 7.61
C ASP A 160 18.91 -9.43 6.50
N GLY A 161 18.29 -8.29 6.83
CA GLY A 161 17.60 -7.40 5.90
C GLY A 161 16.30 -7.97 5.34
N ILE A 162 15.76 -9.03 5.95
CA ILE A 162 14.53 -9.72 5.52
C ILE A 162 13.30 -9.01 6.05
N LEU A 163 13.38 -8.56 7.30
CA LEU A 163 12.31 -7.86 8.00
C LEU A 163 12.58 -6.36 7.99
N GLU A 164 11.52 -5.59 7.80
CA GLU A 164 11.54 -4.14 7.90
C GLU A 164 10.46 -3.69 8.89
N GLY A 165 10.74 -2.55 9.52
CA GLY A 165 9.79 -1.82 10.34
C GLY A 165 8.77 -1.02 9.53
N PHE A 166 7.75 -0.55 10.21
CA PHE A 166 6.83 0.47 9.72
C PHE A 166 7.24 1.85 10.24
N SER A 167 6.51 2.88 9.82
CA SER A 167 6.62 4.23 10.39
C SER A 167 6.49 4.21 11.92
N ASP A 168 7.02 5.26 12.57
CA ASP A 168 6.96 5.44 14.02
C ASP A 168 7.63 4.32 14.83
N PHE A 169 8.67 3.68 14.28
CA PHE A 169 9.45 2.67 14.99
C PHE A 169 8.58 1.49 15.45
N LYS A 170 7.70 0.97 14.58
CA LYS A 170 6.80 -0.15 14.91
C LYS A 170 7.07 -1.38 14.08
N LEU A 171 7.00 -2.55 14.69
CA LEU A 171 6.98 -3.82 14.00
C LEU A 171 5.55 -4.26 13.64
N LEU A 172 4.56 -3.79 14.41
CA LEU A 172 3.16 -4.21 14.37
C LEU A 172 3.01 -5.73 14.51
N PRO A 173 3.52 -6.35 15.59
CA PRO A 173 3.53 -7.82 15.73
C PRO A 173 2.14 -8.44 15.69
N GLU A 174 1.14 -7.73 16.23
CA GLU A 174 -0.26 -8.17 16.29
C GLU A 174 -1.06 -7.91 15.00
N SER A 175 -0.48 -7.16 14.04
CA SER A 175 -1.14 -6.90 12.75
C SER A 175 -1.17 -8.14 11.87
N THR A 176 -2.17 -8.23 11.00
CA THR A 176 -2.30 -9.34 10.06
C THR A 176 -1.33 -9.20 8.89
N LEU A 177 -0.76 -10.31 8.43
CA LEU A 177 0.21 -10.33 7.34
C LEU A 177 -0.48 -10.35 5.96
N SER A 178 -0.03 -9.50 5.02
CA SER A 178 -0.50 -9.53 3.64
C SER A 178 0.23 -10.57 2.77
N ARG A 179 -0.37 -10.94 1.64
CA ARG A 179 0.23 -11.85 0.66
C ARG A 179 1.57 -11.33 0.13
N ALA A 180 1.68 -10.04 -0.15
CA ALA A 180 2.91 -9.39 -0.59
C ALA A 180 4.01 -9.40 0.48
N GLN A 181 3.65 -9.19 1.75
CA GLN A 181 4.62 -9.27 2.85
C GLN A 181 5.15 -10.69 3.05
N ALA A 182 4.28 -11.69 3.01
CA ALA A 182 4.69 -13.09 3.05
C ALA A 182 5.58 -13.45 1.85
N ALA A 183 5.21 -12.97 0.65
CA ALA A 183 5.96 -13.16 -0.58
C ALA A 183 7.40 -12.67 -0.45
N LYS A 184 7.60 -11.42 -0.01
CA LYS A 184 8.93 -10.84 0.23
C LYS A 184 9.75 -11.66 1.22
N ILE A 185 9.20 -11.95 2.40
CA ILE A 185 9.93 -12.67 3.45
C ILE A 185 10.32 -14.07 2.97
N ILE A 186 9.41 -14.80 2.33
CA ILE A 186 9.67 -16.16 1.82
C ILE A 186 10.71 -16.13 0.70
N ALA A 187 10.60 -15.21 -0.25
CA ALA A 187 11.54 -15.07 -1.34
C ALA A 187 12.97 -14.87 -0.82
N ILE A 188 13.15 -13.89 0.08
CA ILE A 188 14.48 -13.56 0.60
C ILE A 188 15.01 -14.69 1.50
N CYS A 189 14.17 -15.28 2.37
CA CYS A 189 14.57 -16.41 3.19
C CYS A 189 15.00 -17.61 2.35
N GLU A 190 14.24 -17.98 1.31
CA GLU A 190 14.57 -19.13 0.47
C GLU A 190 15.86 -18.88 -0.34
N GLN A 191 16.03 -17.67 -0.86
CA GLN A 191 17.25 -17.28 -1.56
C GLN A 191 18.49 -17.32 -0.63
N LYS A 192 18.31 -16.94 0.65
CA LYS A 192 19.41 -16.82 1.61
C LYS A 192 19.74 -18.13 2.33
N TYR A 193 18.73 -18.87 2.77
CA TYR A 193 18.88 -20.05 3.63
C TYR A 193 18.55 -21.36 2.91
N GLY A 194 17.97 -21.30 1.70
CA GLY A 194 17.53 -22.48 0.97
C GLY A 194 16.22 -23.06 1.52
N ARG A 195 16.02 -24.36 1.32
CA ARG A 195 14.74 -25.05 1.60
C ARG A 195 14.86 -26.18 2.62
N ILE A 196 16.01 -26.30 3.27
CA ILE A 196 16.26 -27.37 4.26
C ILE A 196 16.01 -26.76 5.64
N PRO A 197 15.05 -27.30 6.44
CA PRO A 197 14.84 -26.83 7.80
C PRO A 197 16.09 -27.07 8.65
N ASN A 198 16.54 -26.07 9.39
CA ASN A 198 17.75 -26.16 10.22
C ASN A 198 17.39 -26.38 11.70
N ILE A 199 16.62 -27.43 11.96
CA ILE A 199 16.11 -27.76 13.30
C ILE A 199 17.13 -28.69 14.01
N SER A 200 18.37 -28.22 14.24
CA SER A 200 19.37 -28.98 15.01
C SER A 200 19.55 -28.42 16.42
N LYS A 201 19.28 -29.25 17.43
CA LYS A 201 19.61 -28.99 18.85
C LYS A 201 21.14 -28.87 19.00
N THR A 202 21.57 -27.90 19.82
CA THR A 202 22.92 -27.59 20.35
C THR A 202 23.65 -26.42 19.66
N PRO A 203 24.04 -25.37 20.40
CA PRO A 203 24.69 -24.19 19.84
C PRO A 203 26.13 -24.52 19.47
N THR A 204 26.46 -24.43 18.18
CA THR A 204 27.86 -24.47 17.77
C THR A 204 28.41 -23.06 17.89
N ASN A 205 28.94 -22.76 19.07
CA ASN A 205 29.94 -21.73 19.24
C ASN A 205 31.15 -22.05 18.36
N SER A 206 31.29 -21.32 17.25
CA SER A 206 32.60 -20.96 16.73
C SER A 206 32.47 -19.69 15.89
N ILE A 207 32.32 -18.55 16.57
CA ILE A 207 32.80 -17.28 16.00
C ILE A 207 34.33 -17.44 15.96
N LYS A 208 34.86 -17.80 14.79
CA LYS A 208 36.25 -17.45 14.49
C LYS A 208 36.27 -15.93 14.31
N ASN A 209 37.05 -15.24 15.13
CA ASN A 209 37.45 -13.86 14.87
C ASN A 209 38.11 -13.79 13.49
N PRO A 210 37.58 -13.03 12.52
CA PRO A 210 38.28 -12.71 11.29
C PRO A 210 38.72 -11.25 11.36
N ASP A 211 39.56 -10.90 12.33
CA ASP A 211 40.25 -9.62 12.32
C ASP A 211 41.75 -9.86 12.37
N GLU A 212 42.36 -9.96 11.19
CA GLU A 212 43.80 -9.68 11.05
C GLU A 212 44.26 -9.26 9.64
N ASN A 213 43.37 -8.89 8.69
CA ASN A 213 43.80 -8.36 7.37
C ASN A 213 42.71 -7.50 6.66
N GLN A 214 42.12 -6.49 7.32
CA GLN A 214 41.26 -5.52 6.62
C GLN A 214 42.08 -4.31 6.12
N ASP A 215 41.84 -3.90 4.88
CA ASP A 215 42.40 -2.69 4.26
C ASP A 215 42.13 -1.46 5.17
N PRO A 216 43.18 -0.69 5.59
CA PRO A 216 43.03 0.48 6.45
C PRO A 216 42.00 1.50 5.95
N GLU A 217 41.83 1.64 4.63
CA GLU A 217 40.87 2.56 4.03
C GLU A 217 39.43 2.08 4.23
N ILE A 218 39.19 0.77 4.10
CA ILE A 218 37.88 0.16 4.36
C ILE A 218 37.50 0.32 5.83
N LEU A 219 38.45 0.13 6.75
CA LEU A 219 38.23 0.31 8.19
C LEU A 219 37.85 1.77 8.52
N GLN A 220 38.53 2.75 7.91
CA GLN A 220 38.19 4.16 8.07
C GLN A 220 36.77 4.48 7.57
N LEU A 221 36.39 3.94 6.40
CA LEU A 221 35.05 4.14 5.84
C LEU A 221 33.96 3.48 6.70
N LYS A 222 34.21 2.28 7.25
CA LYS A 222 33.29 1.63 8.20
C LYS A 222 33.09 2.48 9.45
N ASN A 223 34.17 2.99 10.04
CA ASN A 223 34.09 3.85 11.23
C ASN A 223 33.34 5.15 10.93
N ARG A 224 33.57 5.75 9.75
CA ARG A 224 32.80 6.93 9.31
C ARG A 224 31.31 6.60 9.19
N LEU A 225 30.96 5.47 8.57
CA LEU A 225 29.57 5.05 8.43
C LEU A 225 28.92 4.79 9.79
N LEU A 226 29.61 4.13 10.72
CA LEU A 226 29.13 3.88 12.09
C LEU A 226 28.89 5.17 12.89
N ASN A 227 29.81 6.14 12.75
CA ASN A 227 29.65 7.45 13.38
C ASN A 227 28.45 8.20 12.79
N LEU A 228 28.25 8.11 11.47
CA LEU A 228 27.16 8.78 10.78
C LEU A 228 25.79 8.19 11.17
N THR A 229 25.67 6.85 11.26
CA THR A 229 24.43 6.22 11.74
C THR A 229 24.15 6.58 13.21
N SER A 230 25.19 6.66 14.04
CA SER A 230 25.07 7.11 15.44
C SER A 230 24.63 8.57 15.55
N GLU A 231 25.15 9.45 14.69
CA GLU A 231 24.75 10.86 14.63
C GLU A 231 23.26 10.98 14.25
N VAL A 232 22.80 10.24 13.24
CA VAL A 232 21.39 10.26 12.84
C VAL A 232 20.47 9.79 13.96
N ASN A 233 20.87 8.78 14.74
CA ASN A 233 20.09 8.31 15.90
C ASN A 233 19.88 9.39 16.98
N SER A 234 20.69 10.45 16.99
CA SER A 234 20.52 11.59 17.91
C SER A 234 19.53 12.65 17.40
N ILE A 235 19.10 12.57 16.14
CA ILE A 235 18.18 13.54 15.54
C ILE A 235 16.75 13.25 16.06
N ASN A 236 16.07 14.27 16.56
CA ASN A 236 14.65 14.18 16.89
C ASN A 236 13.80 14.20 15.61
N LEU A 237 13.64 13.02 14.97
CA LEU A 237 12.89 12.89 13.72
C LEU A 237 11.43 13.34 13.81
N SER A 238 10.86 13.43 15.02
CA SER A 238 9.51 13.93 15.22
C SER A 238 9.35 15.41 14.83
N GLU A 239 10.42 16.18 14.69
CA GLU A 239 10.40 17.59 14.24
C GLU A 239 10.36 17.74 12.72
N PHE A 240 10.45 16.64 11.98
CA PHE A 240 10.51 16.61 10.53
C PHE A 240 9.26 15.96 9.94
N THR A 241 9.05 16.20 8.65
CA THR A 241 7.94 15.62 7.89
C THR A 241 8.14 14.11 7.77
N ASN A 242 7.03 13.37 7.84
CA ASN A 242 7.06 11.91 7.83
C ASN A 242 7.85 11.35 6.63
N GLU A 243 7.66 11.93 5.45
CA GLU A 243 8.34 11.51 4.21
C GLU A 243 9.86 11.64 4.33
N SER A 244 10.37 12.83 4.69
CA SER A 244 11.82 13.05 4.81
C SER A 244 12.47 12.23 5.95
N ALA A 245 11.74 12.00 7.04
CA ALA A 245 12.20 11.15 8.14
C ALA A 245 12.28 9.67 7.73
N ILE A 246 11.34 9.18 6.92
CA ILE A 246 11.35 7.82 6.37
C ILE A 246 12.54 7.62 5.44
N GLU A 247 12.84 8.58 4.56
CA GLU A 247 13.99 8.52 3.67
C GLU A 247 15.32 8.40 4.44
N LEU A 248 15.50 9.21 5.47
CA LEU A 248 16.70 9.16 6.32
C LEU A 248 16.81 7.82 7.07
N ASN A 249 15.70 7.33 7.62
CA ASN A 249 15.67 6.03 8.28
C ASN A 249 15.98 4.87 7.32
N ARG A 250 15.49 4.93 6.08
CA ARG A 250 15.78 3.91 5.06
C ARG A 250 17.27 3.86 4.75
N ALA A 251 17.91 5.02 4.55
CA ALA A 251 19.34 5.11 4.30
C ALA A 251 20.17 4.56 5.48
N VAL A 252 19.78 4.89 6.73
CA VAL A 252 20.43 4.35 7.94
C VAL A 252 20.23 2.85 8.09
N MET A 253 19.04 2.33 7.78
CA MET A 253 18.75 0.90 7.80
C MET A 253 19.63 0.15 6.79
N GLN A 254 19.73 0.64 5.56
CA GLN A 254 20.61 0.06 4.54
C GLN A 254 22.07 0.08 4.96
N ALA A 255 22.54 1.17 5.58
CA ALA A 255 23.88 1.29 6.13
C ALA A 255 24.15 0.30 7.27
N ASN A 256 23.21 0.16 8.21
CA ASN A 256 23.33 -0.79 9.31
C ASN A 256 23.37 -2.24 8.77
N ASN A 257 22.51 -2.57 7.81
CA ASN A 257 22.53 -3.88 7.14
C ASN A 257 23.86 -4.14 6.43
N LEU A 258 24.47 -3.11 5.84
CA LEU A 258 25.79 -3.21 5.24
C LEU A 258 26.88 -3.49 6.29
N LEU A 259 26.87 -2.76 7.43
CA LEU A 259 27.83 -2.93 8.53
C LEU A 259 27.74 -4.31 9.23
N LEU A 260 26.59 -4.98 9.14
CA LEU A 260 26.34 -6.28 9.75
C LEU A 260 26.84 -7.48 8.92
N ARG A 261 27.29 -7.26 7.68
CA ARG A 261 27.91 -8.31 6.86
C ARG A 261 29.29 -8.66 7.43
N SER A 262 29.49 -9.90 7.86
CA SER A 262 30.76 -10.40 8.42
C SER A 262 31.90 -10.48 7.40
N ASP A 263 31.56 -10.43 6.11
CA ASP A 263 32.48 -10.66 5.01
C ASP A 263 32.94 -9.35 4.36
N ASN A 264 33.91 -9.46 3.46
CA ASN A 264 34.65 -8.37 2.81
C ASN A 264 33.72 -7.36 2.08
N ILE A 265 33.18 -6.38 2.80
CA ILE A 265 32.26 -5.36 2.26
C ILE A 265 32.96 -4.54 1.17
N PRO A 266 32.39 -4.45 -0.05
CA PRO A 266 32.96 -3.62 -1.10
C PRO A 266 33.03 -2.14 -0.71
N LYS A 267 34.20 -1.51 -0.90
CA LYS A 267 34.45 -0.08 -0.59
C LYS A 267 33.38 0.86 -1.16
N ASN A 268 32.94 0.61 -2.40
CA ASN A 268 31.92 1.40 -3.09
C ASN A 268 30.52 1.26 -2.48
N GLU A 269 30.19 0.16 -1.80
CA GLU A 269 28.93 0.04 -1.05
C GLU A 269 28.96 0.91 0.21
N ILE A 270 30.10 0.96 0.91
CA ILE A 270 30.26 1.80 2.11
C ILE A 270 30.16 3.28 1.72
N ILE A 271 30.83 3.68 0.63
CA ILE A 271 30.75 5.05 0.10
C ILE A 271 29.31 5.42 -0.25
N ARG A 272 28.59 4.57 -0.98
CA ARG A 272 27.18 4.83 -1.33
C ARG A 272 26.30 4.96 -0.10
N ALA A 273 26.45 4.09 0.90
CA ALA A 273 25.68 4.16 2.13
C ALA A 273 25.94 5.48 2.90
N ILE A 274 27.19 5.96 2.92
CA ILE A 274 27.53 7.28 3.48
C ILE A 274 26.83 8.39 2.70
N GLU A 275 26.94 8.38 1.36
CA GLU A 275 26.33 9.39 0.48
C GLU A 275 24.81 9.44 0.61
N ASP A 276 24.16 8.27 0.71
CA ASP A 276 22.71 8.15 0.87
C ASP A 276 22.24 8.75 2.18
N ILE A 277 22.94 8.47 3.30
CA ILE A 277 22.61 9.09 4.59
C ILE A 277 22.85 10.61 4.55
N GLU A 278 23.98 11.06 4.03
CA GLU A 278 24.30 12.50 3.94
C GLU A 278 23.30 13.25 3.03
N LYS A 279 22.85 12.62 1.95
CA LYS A 279 21.80 13.16 1.08
C LYS A 279 20.47 13.22 1.82
N ALA A 280 20.03 12.13 2.43
CA ALA A 280 18.75 12.09 3.14
C ALA A 280 18.71 13.08 4.32
N LYS A 281 19.83 13.22 5.05
CA LYS A 281 19.98 14.21 6.12
C LYS A 281 19.84 15.65 5.61
N ARG A 282 20.42 15.97 4.44
CA ARG A 282 20.28 17.29 3.79
C ARG A 282 18.86 17.56 3.29
N LEU A 283 18.09 16.52 2.99
CA LEU A 283 16.72 16.61 2.51
C LEU A 283 15.68 16.54 3.64
N LEU A 284 16.11 16.56 4.91
CA LEU A 284 15.19 16.68 6.03
C LEU A 284 14.39 17.98 5.94
N VAL A 285 13.07 17.87 6.03
CA VAL A 285 12.15 19.02 5.99
C VAL A 285 11.43 19.10 7.32
N HIS A 286 11.54 20.24 8.01
CA HIS A 286 10.82 20.47 9.26
C HIS A 286 9.30 20.41 9.06
N LYS A 287 8.61 19.75 9.98
CA LYS A 287 7.14 19.75 9.96
C LYS A 287 6.62 21.13 10.37
N VAL A 288 5.55 21.57 9.72
CA VAL A 288 4.76 22.73 10.18
C VAL A 288 3.40 22.28 10.68
N GLU A 289 2.98 22.78 11.85
CA GLU A 289 1.65 22.45 12.42
C GLU A 289 0.51 23.05 11.59
N ASN A 290 0.73 24.25 11.06
CA ASN A 290 -0.18 24.92 10.14
C ASN A 290 0.62 25.31 8.89
N ALA A 291 0.34 24.64 7.78
CA ALA A 291 1.01 24.87 6.50
C ALA A 291 0.33 26.01 5.73
N HIS A 292 1.12 26.85 5.07
CA HIS A 292 0.58 27.88 4.19
C HIS A 292 0.00 27.25 2.91
N LEU A 293 -1.20 27.69 2.52
CA LEU A 293 -1.77 27.35 1.22
C LEU A 293 -1.63 28.54 0.28
N TYR A 294 -0.82 28.37 -0.76
CA TYR A 294 -0.68 29.29 -1.87
C TYR A 294 -1.50 28.77 -3.05
N VAL A 295 -2.41 29.59 -3.55
CA VAL A 295 -3.24 29.31 -4.72
C VAL A 295 -2.80 30.25 -5.83
N GLU A 296 -2.32 29.68 -6.92
CA GLU A 296 -1.99 30.40 -8.14
C GLU A 296 -3.16 30.23 -9.10
N ILE A 297 -3.74 31.34 -9.54
CA ILE A 297 -5.00 31.35 -10.28
C ILE A 297 -4.73 31.98 -11.64
N THR A 298 -4.99 31.21 -12.69
CA THR A 298 -4.78 31.64 -14.08
C THR A 298 -6.05 31.43 -14.90
N ASP A 299 -6.15 32.13 -16.02
CA ASP A 299 -7.11 31.79 -17.07
C ASP A 299 -6.55 30.65 -17.95
N GLU A 300 -7.36 30.17 -18.88
CA GLU A 300 -7.00 29.14 -19.86
C GLU A 300 -5.79 29.49 -20.75
N ARG A 301 -5.35 30.75 -20.76
CA ARG A 301 -4.17 31.23 -21.50
C ARG A 301 -2.95 31.41 -20.58
N GLY A 302 -3.08 31.09 -19.29
CA GLY A 302 -2.04 31.22 -18.28
C GLY A 302 -1.89 32.63 -17.69
N PHE A 303 -2.79 33.58 -17.98
CA PHE A 303 -2.72 34.91 -17.38
C PHE A 303 -3.29 34.90 -15.95
N PRO A 304 -2.66 35.58 -14.98
CA PRO A 304 -3.18 35.65 -13.62
C PRO A 304 -4.58 36.24 -13.54
N VAL A 305 -5.45 35.63 -12.72
CA VAL A 305 -6.83 36.08 -12.49
C VAL A 305 -7.00 36.51 -11.03
N ASP A 306 -7.57 37.70 -10.82
CA ASP A 306 -7.96 38.17 -9.47
C ASP A 306 -9.27 37.49 -9.04
N ALA A 307 -9.22 36.76 -7.93
CA ALA A 307 -10.33 35.96 -7.44
C ALA A 307 -10.33 35.81 -5.92
N ASP A 308 -11.54 35.74 -5.35
CA ASP A 308 -11.77 35.45 -3.94
C ASP A 308 -11.60 33.95 -3.68
N LEU A 309 -10.91 33.64 -2.57
CA LEU A 309 -10.67 32.27 -2.13
C LEU A 309 -11.55 31.93 -0.93
N TYR A 310 -12.04 30.70 -0.91
CA TYR A 310 -12.80 30.15 0.19
C TYR A 310 -12.31 28.75 0.54
N ILE A 311 -12.19 28.46 1.83
CA ILE A 311 -11.92 27.14 2.38
C ILE A 311 -13.14 26.70 3.18
N ASN A 312 -13.73 25.56 2.82
CA ASN A 312 -14.96 25.05 3.43
C ASN A 312 -16.10 26.09 3.48
N ASN A 313 -16.19 26.92 2.44
CA ASN A 313 -17.12 28.06 2.30
C ASN A 313 -16.85 29.28 3.19
N GLU A 314 -15.75 29.32 3.93
CA GLU A 314 -15.30 30.51 4.68
C GLU A 314 -14.24 31.28 3.88
N SER A 315 -14.24 32.61 3.98
CA SER A 315 -13.26 33.46 3.28
C SER A 315 -11.83 33.12 3.72
N PHE A 316 -10.92 33.01 2.75
CA PHE A 316 -9.53 32.62 2.96
C PHE A 316 -8.60 33.61 2.25
N ARG A 317 -7.51 34.03 2.89
CA ARG A 317 -6.50 34.87 2.20
C ARG A 317 -5.41 33.98 1.64
N ASN A 318 -4.99 34.27 0.42
CA ASN A 318 -3.93 33.50 -0.23
C ASN A 318 -2.64 33.56 0.61
N GLY A 319 -2.07 32.40 0.93
CA GLY A 319 -0.93 32.27 1.82
C GLY A 319 -1.29 32.22 3.31
N ASP A 320 -2.56 32.18 3.72
CA ASP A 320 -2.93 31.87 5.11
C ASP A 320 -2.61 30.40 5.44
N THR A 321 -2.58 30.06 6.74
CA THR A 321 -2.24 28.71 7.19
C THR A 321 -3.46 27.82 7.42
N LEU A 322 -3.30 26.52 7.17
CA LEU A 322 -4.28 25.48 7.43
C LEU A 322 -3.63 24.32 8.18
N LYS A 323 -4.40 23.68 9.07
CA LYS A 323 -3.98 22.43 9.72
C LYS A 323 -3.93 21.30 8.69
N LYS A 324 -3.25 20.20 9.04
CA LYS A 324 -3.29 18.94 8.28
C LYS A 324 -4.75 18.48 8.12
N GLY A 325 -5.17 18.21 6.89
CA GLY A 325 -6.55 17.81 6.61
C GLY A 325 -6.96 17.97 5.15
N ARG A 326 -8.18 17.52 4.83
CA ARG A 326 -8.79 17.69 3.51
C ARG A 326 -9.77 18.85 3.55
N TYR A 327 -9.58 19.80 2.65
CA TYR A 327 -10.36 21.04 2.58
C TYR A 327 -11.02 21.19 1.21
N LEU A 328 -12.24 21.74 1.18
CA LEU A 328 -12.86 22.19 -0.07
C LEU A 328 -12.37 23.61 -0.37
N LEU A 329 -11.51 23.75 -1.37
CA LEU A 329 -11.09 25.03 -1.93
C LEU A 329 -12.13 25.45 -2.98
N LYS A 330 -12.63 26.67 -2.87
CA LYS A 330 -13.45 27.33 -3.88
C LYS A 330 -12.80 28.64 -4.29
N VAL A 331 -12.71 28.87 -5.58
CA VAL A 331 -12.17 30.08 -6.19
C VAL A 331 -13.29 30.78 -6.96
N VAL A 332 -13.44 32.09 -6.79
CA VAL A 332 -14.50 32.89 -7.44
C VAL A 332 -13.90 34.19 -7.98
N ALA A 333 -13.84 34.35 -9.30
CA ALA A 333 -13.38 35.60 -9.91
C ALA A 333 -14.49 36.65 -9.99
N ARG A 334 -14.09 37.90 -10.26
CA ARG A 334 -15.02 39.06 -10.34
C ARG A 334 -16.07 38.93 -11.44
N ASP A 335 -15.78 38.22 -12.52
CA ASP A 335 -16.73 37.93 -13.61
C ASP A 335 -17.73 36.80 -13.26
N GLY A 336 -17.57 36.21 -12.07
CA GLY A 336 -18.37 35.11 -11.56
C GLY A 336 -17.97 33.73 -12.07
N SER A 337 -16.89 33.61 -12.86
CA SER A 337 -16.25 32.31 -13.09
C SER A 337 -15.79 31.75 -11.75
N SER A 338 -16.01 30.44 -11.55
CA SER A 338 -15.66 29.80 -10.30
C SER A 338 -15.31 28.34 -10.48
N GLN A 339 -14.43 27.84 -9.61
CA GLN A 339 -14.04 26.45 -9.56
C GLN A 339 -14.01 25.98 -8.11
N SER A 340 -14.20 24.67 -7.90
CA SER A 340 -14.04 24.06 -6.59
C SER A 340 -13.27 22.76 -6.71
N THR A 341 -12.36 22.52 -5.79
CA THR A 341 -11.54 21.31 -5.73
C THR A 341 -11.22 20.94 -4.29
N TYR A 342 -10.80 19.70 -4.05
CA TYR A 342 -10.31 19.30 -2.74
C TYR A 342 -8.80 19.47 -2.67
N VAL A 343 -8.34 20.12 -1.60
CA VAL A 343 -6.92 20.27 -1.28
C VAL A 343 -6.62 19.49 -0.01
N ASN A 344 -5.69 18.54 -0.11
CA ASN A 344 -5.14 17.84 1.06
C ASN A 344 -3.93 18.62 1.58
N MET A 345 -4.06 19.24 2.74
CA MET A 345 -2.96 19.91 3.44
C MET A 345 -2.15 18.89 4.25
N GLY A 346 -0.83 18.95 4.08
CA GLY A 346 0.13 18.08 4.74
C GLY A 346 0.90 18.80 5.85
N GLU A 347 2.13 18.36 6.06
CA GLU A 347 3.08 18.91 7.05
C GLU A 347 4.04 19.93 6.45
N GLN A 348 3.73 20.42 5.24
CA GLN A 348 4.50 21.37 4.46
C GLN A 348 3.56 22.34 3.73
N ASP A 349 4.08 23.54 3.44
CA ASP A 349 3.41 24.51 2.59
C ASP A 349 3.02 23.90 1.25
N LYS A 350 1.86 24.30 0.75
CA LYS A 350 1.29 23.74 -0.47
C LYS A 350 0.99 24.83 -1.48
N ARG A 351 1.43 24.60 -2.72
CA ARG A 351 1.03 25.38 -3.89
C ARG A 351 -0.01 24.60 -4.68
N VAL A 352 -1.07 25.27 -5.08
CA VAL A 352 -2.14 24.72 -5.92
C VAL A 352 -2.36 25.67 -7.08
N GLU A 353 -2.26 25.14 -8.29
CA GLU A 353 -2.60 25.88 -9.50
C GLU A 353 -4.06 25.62 -9.85
N ILE A 354 -4.80 26.69 -10.12
CA ILE A 354 -6.21 26.70 -10.49
C ILE A 354 -6.36 27.45 -11.81
N VAL A 355 -6.89 26.76 -12.82
CA VAL A 355 -7.21 27.36 -14.11
C VAL A 355 -8.70 27.64 -14.18
N LEU A 356 -9.09 28.91 -14.13
CA LEU A 356 -10.47 29.33 -14.28
C LEU A 356 -10.84 29.42 -15.77
N GLU A 357 -11.84 28.62 -16.16
CA GLU A 357 -12.48 28.76 -17.47
C GLU A 357 -13.30 30.04 -17.51
N TYR A 358 -13.12 30.84 -18.57
CA TYR A 358 -13.83 32.10 -18.72
C TYR A 358 -15.34 31.86 -18.74
N ARG A 359 -16.09 32.70 -18.02
CA ARG A 359 -17.54 32.65 -18.10
C ARG A 359 -17.95 33.21 -19.45
N SER A 360 -18.47 32.36 -20.33
CA SER A 360 -18.97 32.84 -21.62
C SER A 360 -20.04 33.92 -21.40
N ASN A 361 -19.94 35.03 -22.13
CA ASN A 361 -21.01 36.04 -22.17
C ASN A 361 -22.24 35.54 -22.96
N GLU A 362 -22.17 34.35 -23.54
CA GLU A 362 -23.29 33.71 -24.20
C GLU A 362 -24.33 33.30 -23.16
N LYS A 363 -25.54 33.84 -23.32
CA LYS A 363 -26.68 33.47 -22.49
C LYS A 363 -27.16 32.09 -22.91
N ILE A 364 -27.15 31.19 -21.95
CA ILE A 364 -27.76 29.87 -22.03
C ILE A 364 -29.22 29.97 -21.59
N THR A 365 -30.09 29.34 -22.37
CA THR A 365 -31.50 29.20 -22.03
C THR A 365 -31.72 28.00 -21.12
N LEU A 366 -32.40 28.23 -20.00
CA LEU A 366 -32.92 27.19 -19.12
C LEU A 366 -34.43 27.07 -19.34
N SER A 367 -34.88 25.92 -19.84
CA SER A 367 -36.29 25.60 -19.99
C SER A 367 -36.73 24.69 -18.85
N LEU A 368 -37.75 25.12 -18.11
CA LEU A 368 -38.30 24.38 -16.96
C LEU A 368 -39.70 23.86 -17.30
N GLY A 369 -39.93 22.58 -17.02
CA GLY A 369 -41.26 21.99 -17.01
C GLY A 369 -42.08 22.42 -15.79
N ASP A 370 -43.33 21.99 -15.75
CA ASP A 370 -44.26 22.35 -14.69
C ASP A 370 -43.70 22.02 -13.29
N HIS A 371 -44.04 22.88 -12.31
CA HIS A 371 -43.65 22.74 -10.91
C HIS A 371 -42.14 22.83 -10.61
N LEU A 372 -41.35 23.32 -11.56
CA LEU A 372 -39.94 23.65 -11.39
C LEU A 372 -39.72 25.16 -11.42
N TYR A 373 -38.90 25.64 -10.50
CA TYR A 373 -38.62 27.06 -10.34
C TYR A 373 -37.12 27.29 -10.25
N SER A 374 -36.64 28.37 -10.86
CA SER A 374 -35.27 28.83 -10.69
C SER A 374 -35.25 30.33 -10.42
N ASP A 375 -34.18 30.79 -9.80
CA ASP A 375 -34.05 32.18 -9.37
C ASP A 375 -33.95 33.15 -10.56
N LYS A 376 -33.58 32.65 -11.75
CA LYS A 376 -33.45 33.39 -13.00
C LYS A 376 -33.93 32.53 -14.18
N TYR A 377 -34.21 33.19 -15.31
CA TYR A 377 -34.62 32.50 -16.56
C TYR A 377 -33.50 32.43 -17.60
N GLU A 378 -32.44 33.21 -17.41
CA GLU A 378 -31.25 33.23 -18.26
C GLU A 378 -30.02 33.03 -17.39
N TYR A 379 -29.12 32.20 -17.86
CA TYR A 379 -27.86 31.88 -17.21
C TYR A 379 -26.71 32.08 -18.18
N TYR A 380 -25.51 32.25 -17.66
CA TYR A 380 -24.30 32.18 -18.48
C TYR A 380 -23.68 30.78 -18.39
N THR A 381 -22.90 30.39 -19.40
CA THR A 381 -22.09 29.17 -19.33
C THR A 381 -21.25 29.16 -18.05
N ASN A 382 -21.18 28.00 -17.39
CA ASN A 382 -20.52 27.77 -16.12
C ASN A 382 -21.18 28.47 -14.89
N GLU A 383 -22.37 29.06 -15.03
CA GLU A 383 -23.13 29.54 -13.86
C GLU A 383 -23.71 28.36 -13.06
N ARG A 384 -23.72 28.50 -11.73
CA ARG A 384 -24.39 27.55 -10.85
C ARG A 384 -25.89 27.83 -10.85
N VAL A 385 -26.66 26.84 -11.29
CA VAL A 385 -28.12 26.89 -11.35
C VAL A 385 -28.69 26.13 -10.16
N LYS A 386 -29.66 26.74 -9.49
CA LYS A 386 -30.49 26.10 -8.46
C LYS A 386 -31.91 25.97 -8.97
N ILE A 387 -32.43 24.75 -8.99
CA ILE A 387 -33.82 24.44 -9.31
C ILE A 387 -34.53 24.00 -8.04
N THR A 388 -35.64 24.63 -7.73
CA THR A 388 -36.56 24.23 -6.67
C THR A 388 -37.71 23.43 -7.28
N ILE A 389 -38.00 22.29 -6.68
CA ILE A 389 -39.07 21.37 -7.11
C ILE A 389 -40.24 21.53 -6.15
N GLN A 390 -41.40 21.96 -6.65
CA GLN A 390 -42.63 22.09 -5.85
C GLN A 390 -43.59 20.95 -6.16
N THR A 391 -43.46 19.84 -5.45
CA THR A 391 -44.33 18.69 -5.65
C THR A 391 -45.81 19.04 -5.47
N PRO A 392 -46.68 18.77 -6.46
CA PRO A 392 -48.11 19.04 -6.34
C PRO A 392 -48.76 18.26 -5.19
N PRO A 393 -49.82 18.79 -4.55
CA PRO A 393 -50.56 18.07 -3.53
C PRO A 393 -51.10 16.73 -4.05
N GLY A 394 -50.84 15.63 -3.31
CA GLY A 394 -51.29 14.29 -3.70
C GLY A 394 -50.40 13.58 -4.72
N TYR A 395 -49.25 14.14 -5.07
CA TYR A 395 -48.27 13.54 -5.98
C TYR A 395 -46.91 13.38 -5.30
N GLU A 396 -46.08 12.47 -5.83
CA GLU A 396 -44.66 12.34 -5.52
C GLU A 396 -43.83 12.49 -6.79
N LEU A 397 -42.59 12.95 -6.64
CA LEU A 397 -41.66 13.06 -7.75
C LEU A 397 -41.14 11.66 -8.13
N LYS A 398 -41.47 11.21 -9.34
CA LYS A 398 -40.95 9.96 -9.90
C LYS A 398 -39.54 10.15 -10.47
N ASN A 399 -39.36 11.16 -11.32
CA ASN A 399 -38.09 11.41 -12.01
C ASN A 399 -37.87 12.91 -12.23
N LEU A 400 -36.61 13.33 -12.17
CA LEU A 400 -36.16 14.60 -12.74
C LEU A 400 -35.30 14.28 -13.97
N LEU A 401 -35.66 14.85 -15.11
CA LEU A 401 -34.94 14.69 -16.37
C LEU A 401 -34.18 15.98 -16.69
N VAL A 402 -32.89 15.87 -17.01
CA VAL A 402 -32.05 16.98 -17.48
C VAL A 402 -31.57 16.63 -18.88
N ASN A 403 -32.02 17.39 -19.89
CA ASN A 403 -31.84 17.08 -21.31
C ASN A 403 -32.27 15.63 -21.64
N GLY A 404 -33.40 15.19 -21.07
CA GLY A 404 -33.93 13.83 -21.23
C GLY A 404 -33.25 12.77 -20.36
N ASN A 405 -32.15 13.08 -19.67
CA ASN A 405 -31.42 12.12 -18.85
C ASN A 405 -31.89 12.15 -17.39
N PRO A 406 -32.24 11.00 -16.78
CA PRO A 406 -32.70 10.96 -15.40
C PRO A 406 -31.59 11.35 -14.41
N LYS A 407 -31.96 12.13 -13.39
CA LYS A 407 -31.09 12.54 -12.28
C LYS A 407 -31.64 12.05 -10.96
N LYS A 408 -30.74 11.55 -10.11
CA LYS A 408 -31.06 11.17 -8.74
C LYS A 408 -31.03 12.41 -7.84
N LEU A 409 -32.08 12.61 -7.07
CA LEU A 409 -32.22 13.72 -6.13
C LEU A 409 -32.08 13.23 -4.69
N LEU A 410 -31.53 14.10 -3.85
CA LEU A 410 -31.41 13.90 -2.40
C LEU A 410 -32.27 14.90 -1.60
N SER A 411 -32.83 15.91 -2.28
CA SER A 411 -33.67 16.96 -1.69
C SER A 411 -34.66 17.48 -2.75
N ASN A 412 -35.52 18.42 -2.34
CA ASN A 412 -36.39 19.20 -3.23
C ASN A 412 -35.64 20.27 -4.06
N GLU A 413 -34.30 20.23 -4.05
CA GLU A 413 -33.45 21.16 -4.79
C GLU A 413 -32.50 20.39 -5.70
N TYR A 414 -32.31 20.88 -6.92
CA TYR A 414 -31.31 20.41 -7.86
C TYR A 414 -30.31 21.51 -8.16
N ILE A 415 -29.03 21.28 -7.81
CA ILE A 415 -27.95 22.25 -8.04
C ILE A 415 -26.95 21.66 -9.03
N PHE A 416 -26.65 22.40 -10.09
CA PHE A 416 -25.68 21.98 -11.11
C PHE A 416 -24.98 23.19 -11.73
N ILE A 417 -23.92 22.93 -12.50
CA ILE A 417 -23.24 23.94 -13.33
C ILE A 417 -23.80 23.82 -14.75
N ILE A 418 -24.41 24.87 -15.28
CA ILE A 418 -24.98 24.85 -16.63
C ILE A 418 -23.88 25.10 -17.66
N LYS A 419 -23.73 24.19 -18.62
CA LYS A 419 -22.70 24.27 -19.67
C LYS A 419 -23.27 24.45 -21.07
N GLU A 420 -24.55 24.14 -21.25
CA GLU A 420 -25.26 24.19 -22.54
C GLU A 420 -26.75 24.47 -22.29
N ASN A 421 -27.49 24.78 -23.36
CA ASN A 421 -28.95 24.93 -23.29
C ASN A 421 -29.56 23.69 -22.60
N THR A 422 -30.29 23.94 -21.52
CA THR A 422 -30.73 22.87 -20.63
C THR A 422 -32.24 22.90 -20.50
N ARG A 423 -32.89 21.78 -20.77
CA ARG A 423 -34.30 21.52 -20.46
C ARG A 423 -34.40 20.60 -19.27
N ILE A 424 -35.17 21.00 -18.26
CA ILE A 424 -35.41 20.21 -17.06
C ILE A 424 -36.90 19.94 -16.93
N GLU A 425 -37.24 18.67 -16.72
CA GLU A 425 -38.62 18.22 -16.58
C GLU A 425 -38.76 17.36 -15.34
N ALA A 426 -39.88 17.53 -14.63
CA ALA A 426 -40.24 16.68 -13.50
C ALA A 426 -41.43 15.81 -13.90
N VAL A 427 -41.30 14.50 -13.64
CA VAL A 427 -42.39 13.54 -13.79
C VAL A 427 -42.93 13.25 -12.40
N PHE A 428 -44.20 13.58 -12.19
CA PHE A 428 -44.91 13.30 -10.94
C PHE A 428 -45.85 12.12 -11.12
N ILE A 429 -46.04 11.34 -10.06
CA ILE A 429 -47.03 10.27 -10.00
C ILE A 429 -47.93 10.47 -8.78
N PRO A 430 -49.24 10.13 -8.87
CA PRO A 430 -50.14 10.27 -7.73
C PRO A 430 -49.71 9.34 -6.60
N ILE A 431 -49.77 9.85 -5.37
CA ILE A 431 -49.57 9.05 -4.16
C ILE A 431 -50.81 8.18 -4.01
N VAL A 432 -50.69 6.88 -4.31
CA VAL A 432 -51.76 5.93 -4.11
C VAL A 432 -51.90 5.70 -2.61
N SER A 433 -52.98 6.21 -2.02
CA SER A 433 -53.35 5.89 -0.65
C SER A 433 -53.73 4.40 -0.61
N ILE A 434 -52.98 3.58 0.13
CA ILE A 434 -53.37 2.20 0.45
C ILE A 434 -54.33 2.24 1.63
#